data_AF-A0A970FE35-F1
#
_entry.id   AF-A0A970FE35-F1
#
_cell.length_a   1.000
_cell.length_b   1.000
_cell.length_c   1.000
_cell.angle_alpha   90.00
_cell.angle_beta   90.00
_cell.angle_gamma   90.00
#
_symmetry.space_group_name_H-M   'P 1'
#
loop_
_entity.id
_entity.type
_entity.pdbx_description
1 polymer ?
#
loop_
_entity_poly.entity_id
_entity_poly.type
_entity_poly.pdbx_seq_one_letter_code
_entity_poly.pdbx_strand_id
1 'polypeptide(L)'
;MLVSAVTGDVGAGKSTLTACWRGMGASVIDADEIVRSIWRRPETVKRAVSLWGEGVVDEKGAVVHSIIADAAFSSPVEYRNLCDLVHPAVRIEMERAAASLEGWVVAEIPLLFEGGLPWWIDLSVYVAAPADRRAERNRARGWNADEITRRERFLLPTDEKKRLADYVVENSGSLDELLARGEELGALFKKASGIVRCSMVFDCRKDADDYCGRLTYKGLGAEPLLRDAEMPGRGRSVWILEFLTLESKFALLPPREGTHRPRVDSIRRMSWPDRLAVLGALSP
;
A
#
# COMPACT_ATOMS: atom_id res chain seq x y z
N MET A 1 -7.66 4.37 5.57
CA MET A 1 -6.84 3.81 4.48
C MET A 1 -5.51 3.37 5.05
N LEU A 2 -5.10 2.16 4.68
CA LEU A 2 -3.76 1.61 4.85
C LEU A 2 -3.29 1.17 3.46
N VAL A 3 -2.12 1.61 3.03
CA VAL A 3 -1.53 1.26 1.74
C VAL A 3 -0.30 0.39 1.94
N SER A 4 -0.43 -0.89 1.62
CA SER A 4 0.68 -1.84 1.62
C SER A 4 1.25 -1.99 0.21
N ALA A 5 2.55 -1.76 0.04
CA ALA A 5 3.23 -2.03 -1.23
C ALA A 5 3.68 -3.49 -1.30
N VAL A 6 3.49 -4.14 -2.45
CA VAL A 6 4.04 -5.47 -2.74
C VAL A 6 5.08 -5.34 -3.82
N THR A 7 6.29 -5.79 -3.50
CA THR A 7 7.41 -5.87 -4.42
C THR A 7 8.11 -7.21 -4.25
N GLY A 8 9.15 -7.49 -5.03
CA GLY A 8 9.70 -8.84 -5.11
C GLY A 8 10.31 -9.13 -6.47
N ASP A 9 11.15 -10.15 -6.53
CA ASP A 9 11.84 -10.52 -7.76
C ASP A 9 10.86 -10.99 -8.84
N VAL A 10 11.31 -10.95 -10.10
CA VAL A 10 10.51 -11.45 -11.21
C VAL A 10 10.29 -12.94 -11.04
N GLY A 11 9.03 -13.38 -11.09
CA GLY A 11 8.65 -14.77 -10.86
C GLY A 11 8.57 -15.17 -9.38
N ALA A 12 8.69 -14.22 -8.42
CA ALA A 12 8.61 -14.53 -7.00
C ALA A 12 7.19 -14.83 -6.49
N GLY A 13 6.14 -14.60 -7.28
CA GLY A 13 4.75 -14.90 -6.88
C GLY A 13 3.97 -13.72 -6.30
N LYS A 14 4.43 -12.47 -6.51
CA LYS A 14 3.73 -11.25 -6.11
C LYS A 14 2.24 -11.26 -6.50
N SER A 15 1.94 -11.52 -7.78
CA SER A 15 0.57 -11.48 -8.30
C SER A 15 -0.34 -12.55 -7.68
N THR A 16 0.23 -13.67 -7.21
CA THR A 16 -0.51 -14.68 -6.43
C THR A 16 -0.89 -14.15 -5.05
N LEU A 17 0.06 -13.50 -4.38
CA LEU A 17 -0.16 -12.87 -3.07
C LEU A 17 -1.17 -11.72 -3.16
N THR A 18 -1.05 -10.85 -4.15
CA THR A 18 -2.00 -9.73 -4.34
C THR A 18 -3.39 -10.20 -4.76
N ALA A 19 -3.50 -11.30 -5.52
CA ALA A 19 -4.78 -11.94 -5.81
C ALA A 19 -5.44 -12.51 -4.54
N CYS A 20 -4.68 -13.15 -3.66
CA CYS A 20 -5.15 -13.60 -2.35
C CYS A 20 -5.74 -12.42 -1.56
N TRP A 21 -4.99 -11.32 -1.43
CA TRP A 21 -5.44 -10.13 -0.69
C TRP A 21 -6.63 -9.43 -1.32
N ARG A 22 -6.72 -9.41 -2.65
CA ARG A 22 -7.92 -8.95 -3.37
C ARG A 22 -9.15 -9.76 -2.93
N GLY A 23 -9.03 -11.09 -2.86
CA GLY A 23 -10.09 -11.98 -2.37
C GLY A 23 -10.49 -11.72 -0.91
N MET A 24 -9.58 -11.19 -0.10
CA MET A 24 -9.83 -10.79 1.29
C MET A 24 -10.44 -9.38 1.42
N GLY A 25 -10.63 -8.65 0.33
CA GLY A 25 -11.24 -7.32 0.30
C GLY A 25 -10.26 -6.15 0.12
N ALA A 26 -9.00 -6.40 -0.24
CA ALA A 26 -8.07 -5.33 -0.60
C ALA A 26 -8.37 -4.75 -1.99
N SER A 27 -8.27 -3.43 -2.13
CA SER A 27 -8.21 -2.78 -3.44
C SER A 27 -6.78 -2.86 -3.96
N VAL A 28 -6.57 -3.48 -5.13
CA VAL A 28 -5.22 -3.69 -5.68
C VAL A 28 -4.96 -2.73 -6.84
N ILE A 29 -3.85 -2.00 -6.77
CA ILE A 29 -3.31 -1.16 -7.83
C ILE A 29 -2.11 -1.90 -8.44
N ASP A 30 -2.15 -2.16 -9.74
CA ASP A 30 -1.07 -2.83 -10.48
C ASP A 30 -0.25 -1.80 -11.28
N ALA A 31 1.01 -1.62 -10.91
CA ALA A 31 1.91 -0.71 -11.63
C ALA A 31 2.17 -1.15 -13.07
N ASP A 32 2.18 -2.46 -13.37
CA ASP A 32 2.38 -2.97 -14.73
C ASP A 32 1.18 -2.64 -15.62
N GLU A 33 -0.04 -2.69 -15.07
CA GLU A 33 -1.25 -2.26 -15.79
C GLU A 33 -1.19 -0.76 -16.12
N ILE A 34 -0.79 0.07 -15.15
CA ILE A 34 -0.61 1.50 -15.35
C ILE A 34 0.46 1.77 -16.41
N VAL A 35 1.61 1.08 -16.36
CA VAL A 35 2.68 1.17 -17.37
C VAL A 35 2.14 0.84 -18.75
N ARG A 36 1.38 -0.25 -18.91
CA ARG A 36 0.75 -0.61 -20.20
C ARG A 36 -0.17 0.50 -20.72
N SER A 37 -0.90 1.18 -19.84
CA SER A 37 -1.75 2.32 -20.24
C SER A 37 -0.93 3.54 -20.68
N ILE A 38 0.20 3.81 -20.00
CA ILE A 38 1.10 4.93 -20.30
C ILE A 38 1.73 4.75 -21.68
N TRP A 39 2.12 3.53 -22.04
CA TRP A 39 2.69 3.23 -23.35
C TRP A 39 1.73 3.45 -24.53
N ARG A 40 0.42 3.59 -24.28
CA ARG A 40 -0.58 3.93 -25.30
C ARG A 40 -0.77 5.44 -25.48
N ARG A 41 -0.15 6.26 -24.63
CA ARG A 41 -0.30 7.71 -24.68
C ARG A 41 0.53 8.30 -25.83
N PRO A 42 -0.05 9.14 -26.71
CA PRO A 42 0.65 9.69 -27.87
C PRO A 42 1.97 10.39 -27.54
N GLU A 43 2.03 11.12 -26.42
CA GLU A 43 3.21 11.82 -25.94
C GLU A 43 4.33 10.85 -25.51
N THR A 44 3.98 9.74 -24.87
CA THR A 44 4.94 8.70 -24.47
C THR A 44 5.51 8.00 -25.71
N VAL A 45 4.65 7.64 -26.67
CA VAL A 45 5.08 7.03 -27.94
C VAL A 45 6.02 7.96 -28.70
N LYS A 46 5.65 9.25 -28.86
CA LYS A 46 6.49 10.25 -29.53
C LYS A 46 7.86 10.39 -28.86
N ARG A 47 7.89 10.39 -27.53
CA ARG A 47 9.14 10.51 -26.78
C ARG A 47 10.01 9.25 -26.93
N ALA A 48 9.41 8.07 -26.96
CA ALA A 48 10.13 6.82 -27.23
C ALA A 48 10.75 6.81 -28.64
N VAL A 49 10.00 7.22 -29.67
CA VAL A 49 10.52 7.38 -31.04
C VAL A 49 11.66 8.40 -31.09
N SER A 50 11.55 9.51 -30.35
CA SER A 50 12.63 10.50 -30.25
C SER A 50 13.91 9.96 -29.60
N LEU A 51 13.81 8.98 -28.71
CA LEU A 51 14.96 8.40 -28.00
C LEU A 51 15.62 7.28 -28.79
N TRP A 52 14.82 6.41 -29.42
CA TRP A 52 15.29 5.14 -29.98
C TRP A 52 14.97 4.95 -31.47
N GLY A 53 14.39 5.96 -32.12
CA GLY A 53 14.06 5.96 -33.55
C GLY A 53 12.71 5.31 -33.87
N GLU A 54 12.31 5.36 -35.14
CA GLU A 54 11.01 4.84 -35.61
C GLU A 54 10.86 3.32 -35.49
N GLY A 55 11.97 2.58 -35.37
CA GLY A 55 11.94 1.13 -35.22
C GLY A 55 11.27 0.62 -33.94
N VAL A 56 10.96 1.50 -32.97
CA VAL A 56 10.29 1.11 -31.71
C VAL A 56 8.76 1.10 -31.81
N VAL A 57 8.19 1.45 -32.97
CA VAL A 57 6.75 1.38 -33.22
C VAL A 57 6.45 0.46 -34.41
N ASP A 58 5.27 -0.16 -34.40
CA ASP A 58 4.76 -0.95 -35.52
C ASP A 58 4.11 -0.05 -36.60
N GLU A 59 3.64 -0.66 -37.69
CA GLU A 59 2.96 0.03 -38.79
C GLU A 59 1.70 0.81 -38.38
N LYS A 60 1.13 0.50 -37.20
CA LYS A 60 -0.04 1.16 -36.62
C LYS A 60 0.35 2.25 -35.62
N GLY A 61 1.64 2.49 -35.41
CA GLY A 61 2.17 3.45 -34.44
C GLY A 61 2.13 2.96 -32.99
N ALA A 62 1.90 1.67 -32.76
CA ALA A 62 1.92 1.09 -31.42
C ALA A 62 3.34 0.66 -31.02
N VAL A 63 3.68 0.83 -29.75
CA VAL A 63 5.03 0.51 -29.25
C VAL A 63 5.33 -0.99 -29.29
N VAL A 64 6.48 -1.33 -29.84
CA VAL A 64 7.04 -2.69 -29.83
C VAL A 64 7.94 -2.85 -28.60
N HIS A 65 7.36 -3.34 -27.50
CA HIS A 65 8.02 -3.41 -26.20
C HIS A 65 9.33 -4.22 -26.19
N SER A 66 9.47 -5.24 -27.02
CA SER A 66 10.72 -6.02 -27.12
C SER A 66 11.87 -5.17 -27.63
N ILE A 67 11.64 -4.34 -28.66
CA ILE A 67 12.66 -3.46 -29.23
C ILE A 67 13.06 -2.37 -28.22
N ILE A 68 12.09 -1.80 -27.50
CA ILE A 68 12.39 -0.86 -26.41
C ILE A 68 13.18 -1.54 -25.29
N ALA A 69 12.82 -2.75 -24.89
CA ALA A 69 13.57 -3.49 -23.88
C ALA A 69 15.02 -3.74 -24.34
N ASP A 70 15.22 -4.13 -25.60
CA ASP A 70 16.56 -4.35 -26.14
C ASP A 70 17.42 -3.09 -26.13
N ALA A 71 16.85 -1.96 -26.54
CA ALA A 71 17.52 -0.66 -26.51
C ALA A 71 17.79 -0.19 -25.06
N ALA A 72 16.76 -0.18 -24.22
CA ALA A 72 16.82 0.33 -22.85
C ALA A 72 17.78 -0.47 -21.96
N PHE A 73 17.80 -1.80 -22.09
CA PHE A 73 18.69 -2.65 -21.31
C PHE A 73 20.06 -2.85 -21.96
N SER A 74 20.44 -2.06 -22.97
CA SER A 74 21.77 -2.14 -23.60
C SER A 74 22.87 -1.48 -22.74
N SER A 75 22.57 -0.36 -22.08
CA SER A 75 23.53 0.41 -21.27
C SER A 75 22.86 1.10 -20.07
N PRO A 76 23.63 1.50 -19.04
CA PRO A 76 23.09 2.28 -17.92
C PRO A 76 22.49 3.63 -18.34
N VAL A 77 22.96 4.24 -19.43
CA VAL A 77 22.40 5.50 -19.94
C VAL A 77 21.01 5.26 -20.51
N GLU A 78 20.84 4.22 -21.32
CA GLU A 78 19.55 3.89 -21.92
C GLU A 78 18.52 3.41 -20.89
N TYR A 79 18.97 2.70 -19.85
CA TYR A 79 18.09 2.30 -18.76
C TYR A 79 17.56 3.51 -18.00
N ARG A 80 18.38 4.54 -17.79
CA ARG A 80 17.93 5.82 -17.21
C ARG A 80 16.93 6.54 -18.12
N ASN A 81 17.19 6.59 -19.43
CA ASN A 81 16.25 7.17 -20.39
C ASN A 81 14.86 6.51 -20.32
N LEU A 82 14.81 5.17 -20.20
CA LEU A 82 13.56 4.44 -20.02
C LEU A 82 12.88 4.79 -18.69
N CYS A 83 13.63 4.81 -17.59
CA CYS A 83 13.11 5.18 -16.28
C CYS A 83 12.52 6.59 -16.29
N ASP A 84 13.23 7.57 -16.85
CA ASP A 84 12.83 8.98 -16.90
C ASP A 84 11.61 9.20 -17.80
N LEU A 85 11.45 8.39 -18.85
CA LEU A 85 10.27 8.42 -19.71
C LEU A 85 9.01 7.93 -18.98
N VAL A 86 9.12 6.85 -18.20
CA VAL A 86 7.95 6.11 -17.70
C VAL A 86 7.62 6.44 -16.25
N HIS A 87 8.61 6.51 -15.36
CA HIS A 87 8.39 6.61 -13.92
C HIS A 87 7.60 7.86 -13.49
N PRO A 88 7.80 9.08 -14.03
CA PRO A 88 7.04 10.24 -13.61
C PRO A 88 5.53 10.05 -13.81
N ALA A 89 5.12 9.53 -14.97
CA ALA A 89 3.72 9.28 -15.27
C ALA A 89 3.15 8.15 -14.40
N VAL A 90 3.90 7.05 -14.20
CA VAL A 90 3.48 5.95 -13.33
C VAL A 90 3.25 6.43 -11.90
N ARG A 91 4.16 7.23 -11.34
CA ARG A 91 4.03 7.74 -9.96
C ARG A 91 2.76 8.55 -9.78
N ILE A 92 2.47 9.45 -10.73
CA ILE A 92 1.28 10.30 -10.69
C ILE A 92 0.01 9.45 -10.73
N GLU A 93 -0.07 8.47 -11.64
CA GLU A 93 -1.26 7.62 -11.76
C GLU A 93 -1.44 6.69 -10.57
N MET A 94 -0.35 6.11 -10.04
CA MET A 94 -0.37 5.30 -8.82
C MET A 94 -0.87 6.10 -7.62
N GLU A 95 -0.35 7.32 -7.43
CA GLU A 95 -0.77 8.21 -6.33
C GLU A 95 -2.23 8.61 -6.47
N ARG A 96 -2.67 8.97 -7.68
CA ARG A 96 -4.09 9.28 -7.96
C ARG A 96 -5.00 8.09 -7.68
N ALA A 97 -4.62 6.89 -8.13
CA ALA A 97 -5.37 5.67 -7.88
C ALA A 97 -5.46 5.40 -6.38
N ALA A 98 -4.35 5.48 -5.64
CA ALA A 98 -4.33 5.30 -4.19
C ALA A 98 -5.19 6.32 -3.45
N ALA A 99 -5.10 7.60 -3.83
CA ALA A 99 -5.88 8.68 -3.21
C ALA A 99 -7.41 8.53 -3.41
N SER A 100 -7.83 7.82 -4.46
CA SER A 100 -9.26 7.56 -4.75
C SER A 100 -9.85 6.37 -3.99
N LEU A 101 -9.03 5.63 -3.25
CA LEU A 101 -9.41 4.41 -2.56
C LEU A 101 -9.46 4.61 -1.04
N GLU A 102 -10.17 3.71 -0.37
CA GLU A 102 -10.30 3.68 1.09
C GLU A 102 -10.04 2.28 1.65
N GLY A 103 -10.02 2.14 2.98
CA GLY A 103 -9.80 0.85 3.62
C GLY A 103 -8.38 0.29 3.37
N TRP A 104 -8.29 -0.98 2.98
CA TRP A 104 -7.02 -1.64 2.70
C TRP A 104 -6.70 -1.60 1.21
N VAL A 105 -5.59 -0.94 0.86
CA VAL A 105 -5.09 -0.79 -0.50
C VAL A 105 -3.76 -1.53 -0.62
N VAL A 106 -3.57 -2.23 -1.74
CA VAL A 106 -2.35 -2.95 -2.08
C VAL A 106 -1.78 -2.38 -3.36
N ALA A 107 -0.55 -1.88 -3.33
CA ALA A 107 0.15 -1.36 -4.51
C ALA A 107 1.22 -2.37 -4.96
N GLU A 108 0.98 -3.11 -6.05
CA GLU A 108 1.98 -4.00 -6.63
C GLU A 108 2.97 -3.18 -7.48
N ILE A 109 4.18 -2.99 -6.97
CA ILE A 109 5.22 -2.14 -7.57
C ILE A 109 6.50 -2.98 -7.75
N PRO A 110 6.81 -3.46 -8.96
CA PRO A 110 7.96 -4.32 -9.20
C PRO A 110 9.32 -3.70 -8.81
N LEU A 111 9.50 -2.40 -9.02
CA LEU A 111 10.75 -1.66 -8.79
C LEU A 111 10.62 -0.66 -7.64
N LEU A 112 10.02 -1.10 -6.53
CA LEU A 112 9.66 -0.23 -5.40
C LEU A 112 10.88 0.46 -4.80
N PHE A 113 11.93 -0.31 -4.51
CA PHE A 113 13.10 0.20 -3.79
C PHE A 113 14.05 0.95 -4.72
N GLU A 114 14.16 0.55 -5.99
CA GLU A 114 14.92 1.25 -7.01
C GLU A 114 14.35 2.65 -7.29
N GLY A 115 13.02 2.77 -7.29
CA GLY A 115 12.33 4.05 -7.44
C GLY A 115 12.28 4.88 -6.16
N GLY A 116 12.67 4.31 -5.02
CA GLY A 116 12.42 4.90 -3.70
C GLY A 116 10.96 4.78 -3.28
N LEU A 117 10.77 4.55 -1.97
CA LEU A 117 9.46 4.32 -1.36
C LEU A 117 8.58 5.59 -1.45
N PRO A 118 7.41 5.52 -2.12
CA PRO A 118 6.46 6.64 -2.15
C PRO A 118 5.95 7.01 -0.75
N TRP A 119 5.76 8.30 -0.51
CA TRP A 119 5.34 8.84 0.79
C TRP A 119 3.95 8.37 1.25
N TRP A 120 3.10 7.94 0.31
CA TRP A 120 1.73 7.46 0.55
C TRP A 120 1.68 5.95 0.83
N ILE A 121 2.82 5.25 0.86
CA ILE A 121 2.91 3.85 1.25
C ILE A 121 3.19 3.78 2.76
N ASP A 122 2.34 3.03 3.46
CA ASP A 122 2.42 2.87 4.91
C ASP A 122 3.40 1.74 5.31
N LEU A 123 3.47 0.68 4.48
CA LEU A 123 4.35 -0.48 4.69
C LEU A 123 4.65 -1.19 3.37
N SER A 124 5.73 -1.95 3.36
CA SER A 124 6.23 -2.71 2.21
C SER A 124 6.35 -4.20 2.51
N VAL A 125 5.97 -5.02 1.53
CA VAL A 125 6.10 -6.47 1.57
C VAL A 125 6.93 -6.92 0.38
N TYR A 126 8.07 -7.54 0.67
CA TYR A 126 8.95 -8.10 -0.33
C TYR A 126 8.74 -9.61 -0.45
N VAL A 127 8.34 -10.06 -1.63
CA VAL A 127 8.17 -11.47 -1.96
C VAL A 127 9.46 -11.99 -2.57
N ALA A 128 10.11 -12.90 -1.86
CA ALA A 128 11.33 -13.57 -2.29
C ALA A 128 11.01 -14.98 -2.79
N ALA A 129 11.83 -15.51 -3.70
CA ALA A 129 11.76 -16.91 -4.09
C ALA A 129 13.15 -17.42 -4.51
N PRO A 130 13.44 -18.72 -4.32
CA PRO A 130 14.68 -19.34 -4.81
C PRO A 130 14.91 -19.12 -6.30
N ALA A 131 16.17 -18.91 -6.70
CA ALA A 131 16.53 -18.52 -8.07
C ALA A 131 16.14 -19.58 -9.12
N ASP A 132 16.26 -20.86 -8.79
CA ASP A 132 15.82 -22.01 -9.59
C ASP A 132 14.31 -21.97 -9.85
N ARG A 133 13.50 -21.74 -8.81
CA ARG A 133 12.04 -21.59 -8.91
C ARG A 133 11.64 -20.38 -9.75
N ARG A 134 12.34 -19.25 -9.59
CA ARG A 134 12.11 -18.05 -10.41
C ARG A 134 12.43 -18.33 -11.88
N ALA A 135 13.55 -19.00 -12.16
CA ALA A 135 13.93 -19.37 -13.52
C ALA A 135 12.88 -20.27 -14.18
N GLU A 136 12.38 -21.30 -13.49
CA GLU A 136 11.30 -22.16 -13.99
C GLU A 136 10.04 -21.37 -14.35
N ARG A 137 9.57 -20.50 -13.45
CA ARG A 137 8.37 -19.67 -13.67
C ARG A 137 8.55 -18.68 -14.81
N ASN A 138 9.74 -18.12 -14.97
CA ASN A 138 10.05 -17.18 -16.04
C ASN A 138 10.22 -17.86 -17.40
N ARG A 139 10.75 -19.09 -17.45
CA ARG A 139 10.75 -19.90 -18.68
C ARG A 139 9.33 -20.15 -19.19
N ALA A 140 8.39 -20.44 -18.30
CA ALA A 140 6.97 -20.59 -18.66
C ALA A 140 6.36 -19.29 -19.23
N ARG A 141 6.97 -18.13 -18.96
CA ARG A 141 6.59 -16.82 -19.52
C ARG A 141 7.37 -16.44 -20.79
N GLY A 142 8.17 -17.36 -21.32
CA GLY A 142 8.96 -17.15 -22.53
C GLY A 142 10.28 -16.42 -22.31
N TRP A 143 10.73 -16.23 -21.06
CA TRP A 143 12.02 -15.61 -20.77
C TRP A 143 13.09 -16.68 -20.56
N ASN A 144 14.24 -16.52 -21.23
CA ASN A 144 15.41 -17.36 -20.97
C ASN A 144 16.18 -16.86 -19.74
N ALA A 145 17.17 -17.62 -19.28
CA ALA A 145 17.96 -17.28 -18.11
C ALA A 145 18.80 -15.99 -18.31
N ASP A 146 19.24 -15.75 -19.54
CA ASP A 146 20.05 -14.57 -19.88
C ASP A 146 19.25 -13.28 -19.77
N GLU A 147 17.97 -13.29 -20.14
CA GLU A 147 17.08 -12.13 -20.05
C GLU A 147 16.81 -11.71 -18.60
N ILE A 148 16.67 -12.68 -17.69
CA ILE A 148 16.54 -12.40 -16.25
C ILE A 148 17.81 -11.72 -15.74
N THR A 149 18.97 -12.31 -16.03
CA THR A 149 20.27 -11.80 -15.61
C THR A 149 20.52 -10.39 -16.19
N ARG A 150 20.16 -10.17 -17.45
CA ARG A 150 20.29 -8.89 -18.15
C ARG A 150 19.49 -7.78 -17.48
N ARG A 151 18.31 -8.09 -16.94
CA ARG A 151 17.46 -7.12 -16.24
C ARG A 151 17.91 -6.89 -14.81
N GLU A 152 18.20 -7.97 -14.08
CA GLU A 152 18.58 -7.92 -12.67
C GLU A 152 19.87 -7.13 -12.43
N ARG A 153 20.76 -7.02 -13.42
CA ARG A 153 21.99 -6.20 -13.32
C ARG A 153 21.76 -4.71 -13.05
N PHE A 154 20.57 -4.20 -13.32
CA PHE A 154 20.19 -2.80 -13.09
C PHE A 154 19.41 -2.58 -11.79
N LEU A 155 19.16 -3.65 -11.05
CA LEU A 155 18.31 -3.66 -9.87
C LEU A 155 19.13 -3.73 -8.59
N LEU A 156 18.51 -3.35 -7.47
CA LEU A 156 19.13 -3.57 -6.18
C LEU A 156 19.26 -5.09 -5.89
N PRO A 157 20.31 -5.54 -5.20
CA PRO A 157 20.44 -6.93 -4.77
C PRO A 157 19.25 -7.38 -3.92
N THR A 158 18.84 -8.64 -4.06
CA THR A 158 17.75 -9.25 -3.27
C THR A 158 17.91 -9.04 -1.77
N ASP A 159 19.11 -9.25 -1.22
CA ASP A 159 19.37 -9.08 0.21
C ASP A 159 19.22 -7.64 0.68
N GLU A 160 19.52 -6.67 -0.18
CA GLU A 160 19.30 -5.26 0.12
C GLU A 160 17.81 -4.93 0.14
N LYS A 161 17.04 -5.43 -0.83
CA LYS A 161 15.58 -5.27 -0.86
C LYS A 161 14.90 -5.92 0.34
N LYS A 162 15.36 -7.10 0.77
CA LYS A 162 14.88 -7.77 2.00
C LYS A 162 15.10 -6.90 3.23
N ARG A 163 16.25 -6.22 3.34
CA ARG A 163 16.54 -5.30 4.46
C ARG A 163 15.69 -4.02 4.44
N LEU A 164 15.29 -3.56 3.26
CA LEU A 164 14.47 -2.36 3.11
C LEU A 164 12.97 -2.62 3.34
N ALA A 165 12.53 -3.88 3.29
CA ALA A 165 11.13 -4.26 3.42
C ALA A 165 10.69 -4.37 4.90
N ASP A 166 9.46 -3.94 5.19
CA ASP A 166 8.85 -4.13 6.52
C ASP A 166 8.52 -5.61 6.75
N TYR A 167 8.11 -6.31 5.69
CA TYR A 167 7.80 -7.73 5.71
C TYR A 167 8.49 -8.46 4.56
N VAL A 168 9.03 -9.64 4.84
CA VAL A 168 9.53 -10.57 3.83
C VAL A 168 8.65 -11.82 3.80
N VAL A 169 8.20 -12.19 2.60
CA VAL A 169 7.46 -13.43 2.33
C VAL A 169 8.35 -14.33 1.48
N GLU A 170 8.80 -15.44 2.06
CA GLU A 170 9.62 -16.44 1.35
C GLU A 170 8.71 -17.44 0.62
N ASN A 171 8.69 -17.37 -0.71
CA ASN A 171 8.00 -18.31 -1.58
C ASN A 171 8.95 -19.42 -2.05
N SER A 172 9.48 -20.17 -1.08
CA SER A 172 10.30 -21.37 -1.30
C SER A 172 9.49 -22.67 -1.27
N GLY A 173 8.26 -22.60 -0.76
CA GLY A 173 7.39 -23.72 -0.47
C GLY A 173 6.32 -24.00 -1.54
N SER A 174 5.24 -24.63 -1.11
CA SER A 174 4.05 -24.90 -1.92
C SER A 174 3.19 -23.64 -2.10
N LEU A 175 2.22 -23.72 -3.03
CA LEU A 175 1.22 -22.68 -3.20
C LEU A 175 0.40 -22.48 -1.92
N ASP A 176 0.03 -23.57 -1.24
CA ASP A 176 -0.78 -23.53 -0.02
C ASP A 176 -0.03 -22.84 1.13
N GLU A 177 1.28 -23.07 1.24
CA GLU A 177 2.13 -22.39 2.23
C GLU A 177 2.22 -20.88 1.94
N LEU A 178 2.34 -20.48 0.67
CA LEU A 178 2.32 -19.07 0.28
C LEU A 178 0.96 -18.42 0.60
N LEU A 179 -0.14 -19.11 0.29
CA LEU A 179 -1.49 -18.62 0.55
C LEU A 179 -1.76 -18.52 2.05
N ALA A 180 -1.40 -19.52 2.84
CA ALA A 180 -1.54 -19.49 4.29
C ALA A 180 -0.78 -18.30 4.91
N ARG A 181 0.47 -18.07 4.48
CA ARG A 181 1.25 -16.91 4.92
C ARG A 181 0.63 -15.59 4.45
N GLY A 182 0.11 -15.58 3.22
CA GLY A 182 -0.61 -14.43 2.66
C GLY A 182 -1.87 -14.10 3.45
N GLU A 183 -2.66 -15.09 3.83
CA GLU A 183 -3.87 -14.94 4.63
C GLU A 183 -3.57 -14.42 6.03
N GLU A 184 -2.52 -14.92 6.68
CA GLU A 184 -2.08 -14.45 7.99
C GLU A 184 -1.73 -12.95 7.95
N LEU A 185 -0.87 -12.54 7.02
CA LEU A 185 -0.50 -11.13 6.84
C LEU A 185 -1.69 -10.28 6.38
N GLY A 186 -2.51 -10.80 5.48
CA GLY A 186 -3.69 -10.12 4.97
C GLY A 186 -4.71 -9.86 6.07
N ALA A 187 -4.91 -10.80 7.01
CA ALA A 187 -5.78 -10.62 8.15
C ALA A 187 -5.27 -9.52 9.09
N LEU A 188 -3.94 -9.49 9.32
CA LEU A 188 -3.27 -8.42 10.07
C LEU A 188 -3.50 -7.05 9.41
N PHE A 189 -3.20 -6.91 8.13
CA PHE A 189 -3.31 -5.65 7.40
C PHE A 189 -4.76 -5.18 7.29
N LYS A 190 -5.69 -6.10 7.04
CA LYS A 190 -7.12 -5.79 7.02
C LYS A 190 -7.60 -5.27 8.37
N LYS A 191 -7.25 -5.94 9.47
CA LYS A 191 -7.60 -5.48 10.83
C LYS A 191 -6.99 -4.10 11.09
N ALA A 192 -5.71 -3.93 10.79
CA ALA A 192 -5.00 -2.67 11.00
C ALA A 192 -5.59 -1.52 10.17
N SER A 193 -6.08 -1.80 8.95
CA SER A 193 -6.62 -0.78 8.04
C SER A 193 -7.86 -0.05 8.59
N GLY A 194 -8.61 -0.72 9.47
CA GLY A 194 -9.79 -0.17 10.15
C GLY A 194 -9.47 0.60 11.43
N ILE A 195 -8.22 0.63 11.90
CA ILE A 195 -7.86 1.35 13.12
C ILE A 195 -7.81 2.86 12.83
N VAL A 196 -8.45 3.66 13.68
CA VAL A 196 -8.49 5.12 13.56
C VAL A 196 -8.34 5.77 14.92
N ARG A 197 -7.85 7.01 14.92
CA ARG A 197 -7.88 7.90 16.08
C ARG A 197 -9.13 8.76 16.00
N CYS A 198 -10.00 8.66 16.98
CA CYS A 198 -11.19 9.49 17.09
C CYS A 198 -10.97 10.59 18.13
N SER A 199 -11.49 11.78 17.84
CA SER A 199 -11.63 12.91 18.75
C SER A 199 -13.12 13.22 18.89
N MET A 200 -13.63 13.25 20.13
CA MET A 200 -15.02 13.55 20.44
C MET A 200 -15.11 14.72 21.42
N VAL A 201 -16.04 15.64 21.17
CA VAL A 201 -16.30 16.81 22.01
C VAL A 201 -17.54 16.59 22.85
N PHE A 202 -17.41 16.91 24.14
CA PHE A 202 -18.48 16.89 25.12
C PHE A 202 -18.64 18.27 25.73
N ASP A 203 -19.88 18.71 25.88
CA ASP A 203 -20.21 19.97 26.56
C ASP A 203 -20.21 19.79 28.11
N CYS A 204 -20.09 18.55 28.60
CA CYS A 204 -20.15 18.19 30.02
C CYS A 204 -19.05 17.17 30.38
N ARG A 205 -18.28 17.43 31.46
CA ARG A 205 -17.22 16.53 31.94
C ARG A 205 -17.75 15.14 32.29
N LYS A 206 -18.87 15.10 33.02
CA LYS A 206 -19.49 13.87 33.50
C LYS A 206 -19.89 12.95 32.35
N ASP A 207 -20.42 13.52 31.27
CA ASP A 207 -20.79 12.76 30.07
C ASP A 207 -19.54 12.20 29.37
N ALA A 208 -18.44 12.96 29.35
CA ALA A 208 -17.17 12.51 28.79
C ALA A 208 -16.52 11.37 29.60
N ASP A 209 -16.51 11.48 30.93
CA ASP A 209 -16.00 10.44 31.82
C ASP A 209 -16.83 9.14 31.72
N ASP A 210 -18.17 9.24 31.70
CA ASP A 210 -19.05 8.08 31.50
C ASP A 210 -18.80 7.40 30.16
N TYR A 211 -18.68 8.19 29.09
CA TYR A 211 -18.40 7.66 27.76
C TYR A 211 -17.04 6.95 27.71
N CYS A 212 -15.99 7.58 28.27
CA CYS A 212 -14.65 7.01 28.39
C CYS A 212 -14.64 5.69 29.17
N GLY A 213 -15.32 5.65 30.32
CA GLY A 213 -15.44 4.43 31.12
C GLY A 213 -16.13 3.30 30.37
N ARG A 214 -17.23 3.59 29.66
CA ARG A 214 -17.94 2.59 28.85
C ARG A 214 -17.15 2.12 27.63
N LEU A 215 -16.44 3.03 26.97
CA LEU A 215 -15.55 2.73 25.84
C LEU A 215 -14.50 1.69 26.26
N THR A 216 -13.87 1.92 27.41
CA THR A 216 -12.82 1.05 27.96
C THR A 216 -13.41 -0.28 28.45
N TYR A 217 -14.48 -0.23 29.25
CA TYR A 217 -15.15 -1.42 29.80
C TYR A 217 -15.64 -2.38 28.71
N LYS A 218 -16.17 -1.85 27.60
CA LYS A 218 -16.66 -2.65 26.47
C LYS A 218 -15.56 -3.06 25.49
N GLY A 219 -14.31 -2.66 25.69
CA GLY A 219 -13.22 -2.94 24.74
C GLY A 219 -13.46 -2.32 23.35
N LEU A 220 -14.16 -1.18 23.30
CA LEU A 220 -14.50 -0.48 22.06
C LEU A 220 -13.47 0.59 21.69
N GLY A 221 -12.53 0.90 22.58
CA GLY A 221 -11.40 1.76 22.26
C GLY A 221 -10.22 1.55 23.20
N ALA A 222 -9.06 2.05 22.80
CA ALA A 222 -7.80 1.98 23.53
C ALA A 222 -7.20 3.38 23.72
N GLU A 223 -6.35 3.51 24.74
CA GLU A 223 -5.61 4.73 25.08
C GLU A 223 -6.47 6.00 25.15
N PRO A 224 -7.57 6.01 25.93
CA PRO A 224 -8.40 7.20 26.03
C PRO A 224 -7.64 8.33 26.75
N LEU A 225 -7.66 9.51 26.15
CA LEU A 225 -7.10 10.75 26.69
C LEU A 225 -8.19 11.81 26.73
N LEU A 226 -8.57 12.22 27.93
CA LEU A 226 -9.59 13.24 28.14
C LEU A 226 -8.94 14.53 28.64
N ARG A 227 -9.13 15.62 27.89
CA ARG A 227 -8.61 16.97 28.21
C ARG A 227 -9.70 18.02 28.14
N ASP A 228 -9.55 19.11 28.89
CA ASP A 228 -10.32 20.32 28.69
C ASP A 228 -9.77 21.16 27.52
N ALA A 229 -10.65 21.94 26.89
CA ALA A 229 -10.31 22.91 25.87
C ALA A 229 -11.29 24.08 25.92
N GLU A 230 -10.87 25.28 25.51
CA GLU A 230 -11.77 26.40 25.31
C GLU A 230 -12.27 26.46 23.88
N MET A 231 -13.60 26.60 23.70
CA MET A 231 -14.17 26.84 22.37
C MET A 231 -13.86 28.27 21.90
N PRO A 232 -13.20 28.45 20.73
CA PRO A 232 -12.93 29.77 20.20
C PRO A 232 -14.21 30.59 20.05
N GLY A 233 -14.23 31.80 20.62
CA GLY A 233 -15.33 32.76 20.46
C GLY A 233 -16.57 32.57 21.34
N ARG A 234 -16.58 31.59 22.28
CA ARG A 234 -17.72 31.39 23.21
C ARG A 234 -17.37 31.39 24.70
N GLY A 235 -16.09 31.37 25.07
CA GLY A 235 -15.66 31.35 26.48
C GLY A 235 -16.21 30.18 27.31
N ARG A 236 -16.69 29.13 26.64
CA ARG A 236 -17.20 27.91 27.29
C ARG A 236 -16.14 26.82 27.20
N SER A 237 -15.80 26.24 28.35
CA SER A 237 -14.97 25.05 28.43
C SER A 237 -15.73 23.85 27.86
N VAL A 238 -15.06 23.10 26.98
CA VAL A 238 -15.51 21.81 26.44
C VAL A 238 -14.49 20.74 26.83
N TRP A 239 -14.89 19.48 26.67
CA TRP A 239 -14.04 18.33 26.96
C TRP A 239 -13.81 17.53 25.69
N ILE A 240 -12.55 17.28 25.37
CA ILE A 240 -12.13 16.51 24.20
C ILE A 240 -11.62 15.16 24.68
N LEU A 241 -12.30 14.09 24.25
CA LEU A 241 -11.88 12.71 24.43
C LEU A 241 -11.23 12.24 23.13
N GLU A 242 -9.93 12.00 23.15
CA GLU A 242 -9.22 11.31 22.09
C GLU A 242 -9.02 9.84 22.45
N PHE A 243 -9.22 8.94 21.49
CA PHE A 243 -9.05 7.51 21.71
C PHE A 243 -8.84 6.79 20.38
N LEU A 244 -8.37 5.55 20.46
CA LEU A 244 -8.15 4.68 19.31
C LEU A 244 -9.27 3.66 19.22
N THR A 245 -9.80 3.42 18.02
CA THR A 245 -10.90 2.46 17.82
C THR A 245 -10.80 1.81 16.44
N LEU A 246 -11.58 0.75 16.22
CA LEU A 246 -11.92 0.30 14.88
C LEU A 246 -13.07 1.14 14.33
N GLU A 247 -13.00 1.50 13.05
CA GLU A 247 -14.04 2.26 12.36
C GLU A 247 -15.39 1.52 12.39
N SER A 248 -15.38 0.19 12.28
CA SER A 248 -16.57 -0.65 12.41
C SER A 248 -17.27 -0.54 13.77
N LYS A 249 -16.56 -0.09 14.81
CA LYS A 249 -17.07 -0.02 16.19
C LYS A 249 -17.76 1.30 16.52
N PHE A 250 -17.74 2.31 15.63
CA PHE A 250 -18.35 3.62 15.89
C PHE A 250 -19.84 3.53 16.26
N ALA A 251 -20.61 2.65 15.62
CA ALA A 251 -22.03 2.49 15.89
C ALA A 251 -22.34 1.80 17.24
N LEU A 252 -21.34 1.19 17.90
CA LEU A 252 -21.54 0.31 19.04
C LEU A 252 -21.56 1.03 20.39
N LEU A 253 -21.31 2.34 20.42
CA LEU A 253 -21.34 3.14 21.64
C LEU A 253 -22.22 4.40 21.50
N PRO A 254 -23.55 4.25 21.39
CA PRO A 254 -24.44 5.40 21.41
C PRO A 254 -24.37 6.13 22.77
N PRO A 255 -24.57 7.47 22.80
CA PRO A 255 -24.72 8.21 24.05
C PRO A 255 -25.89 7.64 24.87
N ARG A 256 -25.81 7.77 26.19
CA ARG A 256 -26.90 7.33 27.07
C ARG A 256 -28.14 8.20 26.84
N GLU A 257 -29.32 7.62 27.05
CA GLU A 257 -30.55 8.41 27.08
C GLU A 257 -30.44 9.48 28.19
N GLY A 258 -30.80 10.72 27.86
CA GLY A 258 -30.73 11.85 28.77
C GLY A 258 -29.35 12.53 28.91
N THR A 259 -28.30 12.07 28.21
CA THR A 259 -26.99 12.77 28.15
C THR A 259 -26.89 13.69 26.93
N HIS A 260 -26.04 14.72 27.00
CA HIS A 260 -25.73 15.51 25.81
C HIS A 260 -25.07 14.61 24.77
N ARG A 261 -25.52 14.67 23.51
CA ARG A 261 -24.89 13.87 22.45
C ARG A 261 -23.49 14.42 22.20
N PRO A 262 -22.43 13.59 22.30
CA PRO A 262 -21.11 14.03 21.92
C PRO A 262 -21.07 14.33 20.42
N ARG A 263 -20.21 15.27 20.04
CA ARG A 263 -19.94 15.61 18.64
C ARG A 263 -18.62 14.96 18.24
N VAL A 264 -18.57 14.32 17.08
CA VAL A 264 -17.29 13.89 16.51
C VAL A 264 -16.58 15.16 16.03
N ASP A 265 -15.39 15.40 16.58
CA ASP A 265 -14.50 16.49 16.15
C ASP A 265 -13.71 16.07 14.92
N SER A 266 -13.02 14.93 15.01
CA SER A 266 -12.22 14.40 13.91
C SER A 266 -12.05 12.89 14.00
N ILE A 267 -11.88 12.26 12.84
CA ILE A 267 -11.44 10.88 12.69
C ILE A 267 -10.17 10.93 11.86
N ARG A 268 -9.05 10.57 12.47
CA ARG A 268 -7.72 10.67 11.87
C ARG A 268 -7.16 9.27 11.62
N ARG A 269 -6.56 9.12 10.45
CA ARG A 269 -5.76 7.93 10.11
C ARG A 269 -4.50 7.93 10.97
N MET A 270 -4.01 6.73 11.25
CA MET A 270 -2.81 6.52 12.05
C MET A 270 -1.67 6.01 11.19
N SER A 271 -0.44 6.31 11.61
CA SER A 271 0.76 5.73 10.99
C SER A 271 0.77 4.22 11.18
N TRP A 272 1.51 3.50 10.33
CA TRP A 272 1.66 2.05 10.46
C TRP A 272 2.21 1.60 11.83
N PRO A 273 3.29 2.20 12.38
CA PRO A 273 3.78 1.85 13.71
C PRO A 273 2.72 2.03 14.82
N ASP A 274 1.96 3.12 14.79
CA ASP A 274 0.92 3.38 15.80
C ASP A 274 -0.21 2.36 15.71
N ARG A 275 -0.57 1.91 14.50
CA ARG A 275 -1.58 0.85 14.30
C ARG A 275 -1.12 -0.46 14.91
N LEU A 276 0.14 -0.84 14.73
CA LEU A 276 0.72 -2.07 15.27
C LEU A 276 0.74 -2.07 16.80
N ALA A 277 1.12 -0.94 17.41
CA ALA A 277 1.19 -0.81 18.87
C ALA A 277 -0.14 -1.14 19.56
N VAL A 278 -1.26 -0.84 18.91
CA VAL A 278 -2.61 -0.98 19.50
C VAL A 278 -3.40 -2.15 18.96
N LEU A 279 -2.85 -2.91 18.01
CA LEU A 279 -3.54 -4.01 17.34
C LEU A 279 -3.94 -5.14 18.29
N GLY A 280 -3.14 -5.34 19.35
CA GLY A 280 -3.42 -6.29 20.44
C GLY A 280 -4.35 -5.74 21.53
N ALA A 281 -4.42 -4.42 21.70
CA ALA A 281 -5.27 -3.78 22.70
C ALA A 281 -6.74 -3.72 22.26
N LEU A 282 -6.99 -3.66 20.95
CA LEU A 282 -8.33 -3.65 20.38
C LEU A 282 -8.82 -5.10 20.21
N SER A 283 -9.76 -5.50 21.06
CA SER A 283 -10.51 -6.76 20.90
C SER A 283 -11.15 -6.80 19.49
N PRO A 284 -11.30 -7.98 18.86
CA PRO A 284 -12.05 -8.13 17.61
C PRO A 284 -13.44 -7.48 17.67
#